data_AF-A0A8T5LZW7-F1
#
_entry.id   AF-A0A8T5LZW7-F1
#
_cell.length_a   1.000
_cell.length_b   1.000
_cell.length_c   1.000
_cell.angle_alpha   90.00
_cell.angle_beta   90.00
_cell.angle_gamma   90.00
#
_symmetry.space_group_name_H-M   'P 1'
#
loop_
_entity.id
_entity.type
_entity.pdbx_description
1 polymer ?
#
loop_
_entity_poly.entity_id
_entity_poly.type
_entity_poly.pdbx_seq_one_letter_code
_entity_poly.pdbx_strand_id
1 'polypeptide(L)'
;MKSHLCSYLVLLISVFILFSSVLAAPGLPHQFKGTVTINGNPASDGTEVFAVVDGDTYATFTVGGVFGTDPAEPFFTPDPYSGRAGETIEFFVEDQATGITAIFENDGFTELPPLAITQNSGDPGNPGNPGSPGGPGGPGPSGGGSTIILTIVGNCINEEVLVTAAYTNGNVNRGVQINILKDTSIVASGTTNLDGKFRFTLTEPGEYTLEAKKSGFPRAQAAINLKDCTIPETPNNGADPNAPVTTDTPSNPTTTSTTNTTEDTTGTAPNTTNLITGFLGLGGTVGNALLIILLIIGIGAIYIGWQRSKK
;
A
#
# COMPACT_ATOMS: atom_id res chain seq x y z
N MET A 1 16.00 -8.79 -56.81
CA MET A 1 14.59 -8.83 -56.31
C MET A 1 14.47 -9.28 -54.85
N LYS A 2 15.22 -10.27 -54.35
CA LYS A 2 15.14 -10.72 -52.93
C LYS A 2 15.63 -9.71 -51.87
N SER A 3 16.57 -8.82 -52.23
CA SER A 3 17.11 -7.80 -51.30
C SER A 3 16.13 -6.67 -50.99
N HIS A 4 15.33 -6.24 -51.98
CA HIS A 4 14.35 -5.17 -51.80
C HIS A 4 13.11 -5.63 -51.02
N LEU A 5 12.75 -6.92 -51.14
CA LEU A 5 11.62 -7.51 -50.41
C LEU A 5 11.89 -7.61 -48.90
N CYS A 6 13.13 -7.93 -48.51
CA CYS A 6 13.54 -7.99 -47.10
C CYS A 6 13.57 -6.59 -46.46
N SER A 7 14.06 -5.60 -47.20
CA SER A 7 14.11 -4.20 -46.73
C SER A 7 12.71 -3.60 -46.49
N TYR A 8 11.75 -3.89 -47.39
CA TYR A 8 10.37 -3.42 -47.24
C TYR A 8 9.65 -4.08 -46.05
N LEU A 9 9.92 -5.36 -45.79
CA LEU A 9 9.34 -6.09 -44.66
C LEU A 9 9.84 -5.53 -43.31
N VAL A 10 11.14 -5.25 -43.19
CA VAL A 10 11.72 -4.66 -41.98
C VAL A 10 11.18 -3.24 -41.73
N LEU A 11 10.97 -2.46 -42.80
CA LEU A 11 10.40 -1.12 -42.70
C LEU A 11 8.92 -1.16 -42.28
N LEU A 12 8.12 -2.11 -42.78
CA LEU A 12 6.72 -2.29 -42.39
C LEU A 12 6.57 -2.72 -40.92
N ILE A 13 7.42 -3.64 -40.44
CA ILE A 13 7.43 -4.08 -39.04
C ILE A 13 7.86 -2.93 -38.12
N SER A 14 8.87 -2.16 -38.52
CA SER A 14 9.32 -0.97 -37.78
C SER A 14 8.23 0.08 -37.65
N VAL A 15 7.51 0.37 -38.73
CA VAL A 15 6.37 1.32 -38.72
C VAL A 15 5.22 0.81 -37.84
N PHE A 16 4.97 -0.50 -37.81
CA PHE A 16 3.88 -1.08 -36.99
C PHE A 16 4.19 -1.05 -35.48
N ILE A 17 5.47 -1.13 -35.08
CA ILE A 17 5.90 -1.06 -33.67
C ILE A 17 5.77 0.36 -33.11
N LEU A 18 5.81 1.40 -33.97
CA LEU A 18 5.72 2.81 -33.55
C LEU A 18 4.30 3.29 -33.17
N PHE A 19 3.25 2.48 -33.35
CA PHE A 19 1.85 2.89 -33.13
C PHE A 19 1.20 2.40 -31.83
N SER A 20 1.92 1.72 -30.92
CA SER A 20 1.27 1.03 -29.78
C SER A 20 1.14 1.83 -28.48
N SER A 21 1.60 3.07 -28.41
CA SER A 21 1.43 3.89 -27.20
C SER A 21 0.15 4.73 -27.27
N VAL A 22 -1.00 4.11 -26.99
CA VAL A 22 -2.22 4.85 -26.65
C VAL A 22 -2.08 5.33 -25.20
N LEU A 23 -1.75 6.61 -25.02
CA LEU A 23 -1.92 7.28 -23.73
C LEU A 23 -3.40 7.64 -23.61
N ALA A 24 -4.14 6.96 -22.74
CA ALA A 24 -5.51 7.37 -22.42
C ALA A 24 -5.45 8.75 -21.74
N ALA A 25 -6.15 9.74 -22.29
CA ALA A 25 -6.32 11.02 -21.61
C ALA A 25 -7.15 10.79 -20.34
N PRO A 26 -6.79 11.37 -19.18
CA PRO A 26 -7.60 11.23 -17.97
C PRO A 26 -9.06 11.64 -18.23
N GLY A 27 -10.00 10.82 -17.73
CA GLY A 27 -11.42 11.14 -17.69
C GLY A 27 -11.75 12.22 -16.67
N LEU A 28 -12.98 12.72 -16.73
CA LEU A 28 -13.47 13.75 -15.81
C LEU A 28 -13.77 13.11 -14.44
N PRO A 29 -13.40 13.77 -13.33
CA PRO A 29 -13.67 13.24 -11.99
C PRO A 29 -15.17 13.25 -11.66
N HIS A 30 -15.55 12.44 -10.68
CA HIS A 30 -16.88 12.42 -10.07
C HIS A 30 -16.81 13.01 -8.67
N GLN A 31 -17.64 14.01 -8.36
CA GLN A 31 -17.76 14.59 -7.02
C GLN A 31 -18.84 13.91 -6.16
N PHE A 32 -18.51 13.64 -4.90
CA PHE A 32 -19.43 13.13 -3.89
C PHE A 32 -19.57 14.10 -2.72
N LYS A 33 -20.76 14.14 -2.12
CA LYS A 33 -21.01 14.84 -0.84
C LYS A 33 -22.05 14.10 -0.02
N GLY A 34 -22.10 14.39 1.28
CA GLY A 34 -23.09 13.79 2.16
C GLY A 34 -22.85 14.09 3.63
N THR A 35 -23.53 13.33 4.48
CA THR A 35 -23.40 13.41 5.94
C THR A 35 -22.87 12.08 6.48
N VAL A 36 -22.20 12.15 7.63
CA VAL A 36 -21.64 11.00 8.33
C VAL A 36 -22.19 10.95 9.75
N THR A 37 -22.59 9.77 10.18
CA THR A 37 -23.00 9.51 11.57
C THR A 37 -22.26 8.33 12.16
N ILE A 38 -21.87 8.46 13.43
CA ILE A 38 -21.25 7.39 14.23
C ILE A 38 -22.13 7.21 15.46
N ASN A 39 -22.65 5.98 15.66
CA ASN A 39 -23.57 5.66 16.74
C ASN A 39 -24.80 6.60 16.78
N GLY A 40 -25.27 7.01 15.60
CA GLY A 40 -26.43 7.91 15.44
C GLY A 40 -26.17 9.40 15.69
N ASN A 41 -24.96 9.79 16.11
CA ASN A 41 -24.58 11.20 16.23
C ASN A 41 -23.79 11.66 15.01
N PRO A 42 -23.83 12.95 14.62
CA PRO A 42 -22.95 13.49 13.60
C PRO A 42 -21.49 13.14 13.91
N ALA A 43 -20.75 12.70 12.90
CA ALA A 43 -19.32 12.46 13.04
C ALA A 43 -18.58 13.73 13.47
N SER A 44 -17.50 13.56 14.24
CA SER A 44 -16.66 14.67 14.66
C SER A 44 -15.94 15.30 13.47
N ASP A 45 -15.43 16.52 13.63
CA ASP A 45 -14.56 17.12 12.61
C ASP A 45 -13.30 16.27 12.43
N GLY A 46 -12.89 16.08 11.17
CA GLY A 46 -11.72 15.27 10.85
C GLY A 46 -11.97 13.76 10.78
N THR A 47 -13.23 13.28 10.90
CA THR A 47 -13.55 11.87 10.61
C THR A 47 -13.31 11.57 9.14
N GLU A 48 -12.57 10.50 8.85
CA GLU A 48 -12.17 10.11 7.49
C GLU A 48 -13.30 9.36 6.76
N VAL A 49 -13.56 9.77 5.53
CA VAL A 49 -14.51 9.13 4.61
C VAL A 49 -13.73 8.64 3.40
N PHE A 50 -13.88 7.37 3.05
CA PHE A 50 -13.22 6.77 1.88
C PHE A 50 -14.21 6.48 0.77
N ALA A 51 -13.73 6.60 -0.46
CA ALA A 51 -14.33 6.04 -1.67
C ALA A 51 -13.33 5.04 -2.27
N VAL A 52 -13.76 3.80 -2.46
CA VAL A 52 -12.95 2.75 -3.08
C VAL A 52 -13.57 2.40 -4.43
N VAL A 53 -12.78 2.49 -5.50
CA VAL A 53 -13.21 2.17 -6.87
C VAL A 53 -12.05 1.48 -7.59
N ASP A 54 -12.31 0.35 -8.23
CA ASP A 54 -11.31 -0.44 -8.96
C ASP A 54 -10.01 -0.71 -8.14
N GLY A 55 -10.16 -0.91 -6.82
CA GLY A 55 -9.06 -1.12 -5.89
C GLY A 55 -8.31 0.15 -5.44
N ASP A 56 -8.51 1.28 -6.11
CA ASP A 56 -7.98 2.58 -5.72
C ASP A 56 -8.82 3.21 -4.60
N THR A 57 -8.16 3.92 -3.68
CA THR A 57 -8.80 4.53 -2.51
C THR A 57 -8.58 6.03 -2.48
N TYR A 58 -9.66 6.78 -2.31
CA TYR A 58 -9.69 8.24 -2.18
C TYR A 58 -10.31 8.62 -0.84
N ALA A 59 -9.78 9.65 -0.19
CA ALA A 59 -10.21 10.05 1.14
C ALA A 59 -10.60 11.54 1.20
N THR A 60 -11.53 11.85 2.08
CA THR A 60 -11.89 13.22 2.51
C THR A 60 -12.19 13.21 4.01
N PHE A 61 -12.45 14.39 4.58
CA PHE A 61 -12.73 14.58 6.00
C PHE A 61 -14.04 15.30 6.24
N THR A 62 -14.67 14.99 7.35
CA THR A 62 -15.88 15.68 7.80
C THR A 62 -15.57 17.01 8.46
N VAL A 63 -16.50 17.96 8.33
CA VAL A 63 -16.62 19.16 9.17
C VAL A 63 -18.09 19.28 9.57
N GLY A 64 -18.38 19.27 10.88
CA GLY A 64 -19.72 19.22 11.43
C GLY A 64 -20.53 17.97 11.02
N GLY A 65 -19.85 16.85 10.77
CA GLY A 65 -20.47 15.62 10.26
C GLY A 65 -20.84 15.66 8.77
N VAL A 66 -20.36 16.64 8.00
CA VAL A 66 -20.61 16.79 6.56
C VAL A 66 -19.30 16.63 5.79
N PHE A 67 -19.32 16.03 4.59
CA PHE A 67 -18.16 15.94 3.69
C PHE A 67 -18.52 16.34 2.26
N GLY A 68 -17.50 16.70 1.46
CA GLY A 68 -17.65 16.93 0.02
C GLY A 68 -18.33 18.26 -0.37
N THR A 69 -18.65 19.10 0.62
CA THR A 69 -19.27 20.42 0.47
C THR A 69 -18.87 21.32 1.63
N ASP A 70 -18.83 22.63 1.38
CA ASP A 70 -18.54 23.65 2.39
C ASP A 70 -19.39 23.42 3.66
N PRO A 71 -18.79 23.42 4.86
CA PRO A 71 -17.41 23.83 5.18
C PRO A 71 -16.31 22.77 4.95
N ALA A 72 -16.67 21.55 4.52
CA ALA A 72 -15.70 20.52 4.16
C ALA A 72 -15.21 20.68 2.71
N GLU A 73 -14.01 20.18 2.43
CA GLU A 73 -13.42 20.22 1.08
C GLU A 73 -14.23 19.36 0.09
N PRO A 74 -14.37 19.77 -1.18
CA PRO A 74 -14.95 18.96 -2.24
C PRO A 74 -14.28 17.59 -2.36
N PHE A 75 -15.07 16.53 -2.46
CA PHE A 75 -14.55 15.16 -2.52
C PHE A 75 -14.68 14.59 -3.93
N PHE A 76 -13.55 14.52 -4.63
CA PHE A 76 -13.49 14.00 -6.00
C PHE A 76 -12.89 12.61 -6.05
N THR A 77 -13.51 11.75 -6.84
CA THR A 77 -12.93 10.48 -7.32
C THR A 77 -12.44 10.70 -8.76
N PRO A 78 -11.14 10.64 -9.06
CA PRO A 78 -10.60 10.83 -10.42
C PRO A 78 -10.93 9.66 -11.36
N ASP A 79 -10.73 9.86 -12.67
CA ASP A 79 -10.66 8.78 -13.67
C ASP A 79 -9.32 8.85 -14.43
N PRO A 80 -8.22 8.36 -13.85
CA PRO A 80 -6.88 8.56 -14.42
C PRO A 80 -6.68 7.91 -15.80
N TYR A 81 -7.49 6.91 -16.15
CA TYR A 81 -7.33 6.10 -17.36
C TYR A 81 -8.53 6.15 -18.30
N SER A 82 -9.51 7.04 -18.05
CA SER A 82 -10.75 7.14 -18.84
C SER A 82 -11.56 5.84 -18.89
N GLY A 83 -11.46 5.04 -17.82
CA GLY A 83 -11.94 3.66 -17.79
C GLY A 83 -12.97 3.38 -16.70
N ARG A 84 -13.27 4.36 -15.83
CA ARG A 84 -14.07 4.12 -14.62
C ARG A 84 -15.57 4.31 -14.80
N ALA A 85 -16.03 4.81 -15.95
CA ALA A 85 -17.44 5.00 -16.19
C ALA A 85 -18.22 3.69 -16.01
N GLY A 86 -19.18 3.68 -15.07
CA GLY A 86 -19.97 2.51 -14.73
C GLY A 86 -19.40 1.63 -13.61
N GLU A 87 -18.18 1.91 -13.12
CA GLU A 87 -17.60 1.17 -12.00
C GLU A 87 -18.35 1.46 -10.69
N THR A 88 -18.39 0.45 -9.81
CA THR A 88 -19.01 0.60 -8.49
C THR A 88 -18.01 1.19 -7.51
N ILE A 89 -18.46 2.22 -6.80
CA ILE A 89 -17.72 2.89 -5.72
C ILE A 89 -18.33 2.45 -4.39
N GLU A 90 -17.49 1.98 -3.48
CA GLU A 90 -17.90 1.64 -2.11
C GLU A 90 -17.39 2.69 -1.12
N PHE A 91 -18.24 3.07 -0.17
CA PHE A 91 -17.93 4.12 0.81
C PHE A 91 -17.70 3.56 2.21
N PHE A 92 -16.66 4.09 2.88
CA PHE A 92 -16.26 3.69 4.23
C PHE A 92 -16.12 4.91 5.13
N VAL A 93 -16.31 4.70 6.44
CA VAL A 93 -16.06 5.69 7.50
C VAL A 93 -15.11 5.03 8.50
N GLU A 94 -13.95 5.64 8.76
CA GLU A 94 -12.93 5.06 9.68
C GLU A 94 -12.65 3.57 9.41
N ASP A 95 -12.45 3.22 8.14
CA ASP A 95 -12.22 1.86 7.63
C ASP A 95 -13.40 0.88 7.77
N GLN A 96 -14.55 1.31 8.27
CA GLN A 96 -15.77 0.50 8.32
C GLN A 96 -16.65 0.73 7.09
N ALA A 97 -17.02 -0.37 6.43
CA ALA A 97 -17.93 -0.33 5.29
C ALA A 97 -19.31 0.19 5.73
N THR A 98 -19.81 1.20 5.03
CA THR A 98 -21.14 1.78 5.31
C THR A 98 -22.27 0.99 4.66
N GLY A 99 -21.92 0.10 3.70
CA GLY A 99 -22.88 -0.56 2.80
C GLY A 99 -23.47 0.36 1.73
N ILE A 100 -23.08 1.64 1.70
CA ILE A 100 -23.48 2.59 0.66
C ILE A 100 -22.51 2.47 -0.51
N THR A 101 -23.10 2.37 -1.71
CA THR A 101 -22.37 2.35 -2.98
C THR A 101 -22.92 3.38 -3.95
N ALA A 102 -22.10 3.85 -4.88
CA ALA A 102 -22.51 4.66 -6.02
C ALA A 102 -21.90 4.13 -7.31
N ILE A 103 -22.43 4.55 -8.46
CA ILE A 103 -21.84 4.28 -9.77
C ILE A 103 -21.01 5.49 -10.17
N PHE A 104 -19.80 5.24 -10.67
CA PHE A 104 -18.93 6.29 -11.20
C PHE A 104 -19.46 6.83 -12.53
N GLU A 105 -19.62 8.14 -12.61
CA GLU A 105 -20.03 8.90 -13.80
C GLU A 105 -19.00 10.00 -14.08
N ASN A 106 -18.51 10.07 -15.31
CA ASN A 106 -17.61 11.16 -15.74
C ASN A 106 -18.33 12.51 -15.57
N ASP A 107 -17.67 13.46 -14.88
CA ASP A 107 -18.24 14.77 -14.52
C ASP A 107 -19.49 14.67 -13.62
N GLY A 108 -19.65 13.54 -12.94
CA GLY A 108 -20.77 13.28 -12.06
C GLY A 108 -20.75 14.14 -10.80
N PHE A 109 -21.94 14.43 -10.27
CA PHE A 109 -22.12 15.03 -8.96
C PHE A 109 -23.19 14.25 -8.20
N THR A 110 -22.83 13.65 -7.06
CA THR A 110 -23.73 12.78 -6.31
C THR A 110 -23.79 13.17 -4.84
N GLU A 111 -25.01 13.39 -4.37
CA GLU A 111 -25.31 13.46 -2.94
C GLU A 111 -25.64 12.06 -2.43
N LEU A 112 -24.84 11.56 -1.50
CA LEU A 112 -25.01 10.22 -0.92
C LEU A 112 -26.07 10.25 0.19
N PRO A 113 -26.77 9.13 0.40
CA PRO A 113 -27.46 8.88 1.67
C PRO A 113 -26.50 9.02 2.86
N PRO A 114 -27.01 9.24 4.09
CA PRO A 114 -26.17 9.32 5.28
C PRO A 114 -25.26 8.09 5.42
N LEU A 115 -23.96 8.33 5.50
CA LEU A 115 -22.97 7.30 5.77
C LEU A 115 -23.00 7.02 7.28
N ALA A 116 -23.50 5.86 7.68
CA ALA A 116 -23.69 5.52 9.08
C ALA A 116 -22.88 4.29 9.46
N ILE A 117 -22.14 4.38 10.56
CA ILE A 117 -21.47 3.24 11.19
C ILE A 117 -21.86 3.15 12.67
N THR A 118 -21.81 1.93 13.19
CA THR A 118 -21.94 1.68 14.64
C THR A 118 -20.59 1.18 15.12
N GLN A 119 -19.92 1.98 15.94
CA GLN A 119 -18.72 1.51 16.61
C GLN A 119 -19.14 0.67 17.81
N ASN A 120 -18.87 -0.64 17.74
CA ASN A 120 -18.77 -1.44 18.95
C ASN A 120 -17.56 -0.91 19.72
N SER A 121 -17.78 -0.25 20.86
CA SER A 121 -16.74 0.16 21.80
C SER A 121 -16.06 -1.10 22.36
N GLY A 122 -15.18 -1.69 21.56
CA GLY A 122 -14.53 -2.97 21.82
C GLY A 122 -13.14 -2.82 22.39
N ASP A 123 -13.00 -2.09 23.50
CA ASP A 123 -12.10 -2.48 24.60
C ASP A 123 -12.54 -1.84 25.94
N PRO A 124 -12.98 -2.62 26.93
CA PRO A 124 -13.15 -2.16 28.30
C PRO A 124 -11.79 -2.10 29.02
N GLY A 125 -11.00 -1.06 28.73
CA GLY A 125 -9.71 -0.79 29.35
C GLY A 125 -9.74 0.28 30.44
N ASN A 126 -9.93 -0.16 31.70
CA ASN A 126 -9.54 0.47 32.98
C ASN A 126 -10.52 1.44 33.70
N PRO A 127 -11.09 1.05 34.87
CA PRO A 127 -11.84 1.96 35.75
C PRO A 127 -10.88 2.79 36.60
N GLY A 128 -10.57 4.00 36.12
CA GLY A 128 -9.73 4.98 36.82
C GLY A 128 -10.49 6.22 37.30
N ASN A 129 -10.97 6.15 38.55
CA ASN A 129 -11.20 7.22 39.53
C ASN A 129 -12.35 8.25 39.32
N PRO A 130 -13.26 8.43 40.31
CA PRO A 130 -14.28 9.46 40.28
C PRO A 130 -13.76 10.79 40.86
N GLY A 131 -13.94 11.88 40.10
CA GLY A 131 -14.08 13.23 40.67
C GLY A 131 -13.29 14.34 39.99
N SER A 132 -13.98 15.20 39.24
CA SER A 132 -14.10 16.62 39.62
C SER A 132 -15.11 17.37 38.74
N PRO A 133 -15.86 18.35 39.29
CA PRO A 133 -16.97 18.99 38.60
C PRO A 133 -16.53 20.25 37.81
N GLY A 134 -17.11 20.38 36.61
CA GLY A 134 -17.56 21.62 35.95
C GLY A 134 -16.66 22.86 35.95
N GLY A 135 -16.12 23.19 34.78
CA GLY A 135 -15.71 24.55 34.40
C GLY A 135 -16.36 24.94 33.06
N PRO A 136 -16.82 26.20 32.87
CA PRO A 136 -17.53 26.63 31.67
C PRO A 136 -16.58 26.84 30.48
N GLY A 137 -17.13 26.65 29.27
CA GLY A 137 -16.44 26.60 27.99
C GLY A 137 -15.45 27.74 27.71
N GLY A 138 -14.25 27.34 27.30
CA GLY A 138 -13.36 28.16 26.49
C GLY A 138 -13.53 27.79 25.00
N PRO A 139 -13.23 28.72 24.07
CA PRO A 139 -13.22 28.42 22.64
C PRO A 139 -12.14 27.36 22.39
N GLY A 140 -12.57 26.19 21.89
CA GLY A 140 -11.67 25.06 21.63
C GLY A 140 -10.60 25.44 20.58
N PRO A 141 -9.37 24.95 20.73
CA PRO A 141 -8.33 25.17 19.75
C PRO A 141 -8.70 24.48 18.43
N SER A 142 -8.68 25.29 17.37
CA SER A 142 -8.78 24.92 15.97
C SER A 142 -7.68 23.92 15.56
N GLY A 143 -8.05 22.93 14.74
CA GLY A 143 -7.12 22.22 13.85
C GLY A 143 -6.35 21.03 14.43
N GLY A 144 -7.05 19.96 14.79
CA GLY A 144 -6.42 18.65 15.04
C GLY A 144 -6.16 17.89 13.75
N GLY A 145 -5.24 18.37 12.89
CA GLY A 145 -4.78 17.61 11.74
C GLY A 145 -4.04 16.36 12.22
N SER A 146 -4.65 15.18 12.14
CA SER A 146 -4.01 13.91 12.46
C SER A 146 -2.71 13.78 11.65
N THR A 147 -1.57 13.57 12.29
CA THR A 147 -0.30 13.33 11.60
C THR A 147 -0.01 11.83 11.49
N ILE A 148 0.75 11.44 10.47
CA ILE A 148 1.19 10.06 10.30
C ILE A 148 2.42 9.82 11.17
N ILE A 149 2.37 8.76 11.99
CA ILE A 149 3.49 8.25 12.77
C ILE A 149 3.99 6.97 12.10
N LEU A 150 5.31 6.88 11.92
CA LEU A 150 5.98 5.67 11.43
C LEU A 150 6.63 4.93 12.59
N THR A 151 6.27 3.66 12.77
CA THR A 151 6.95 2.73 13.68
C THR A 151 7.70 1.70 12.87
N ILE A 152 8.99 1.53 13.12
CA ILE A 152 9.87 0.64 12.35
C ILE A 152 10.37 -0.49 13.27
N VAL A 153 10.29 -1.73 12.79
CA VAL A 153 10.76 -2.93 13.47
C VAL A 153 11.70 -3.70 12.55
N GLY A 154 12.91 -3.99 13.06
CA GLY A 154 14.01 -4.59 12.30
C GLY A 154 15.01 -3.55 11.81
N ASN A 155 16.28 -3.94 11.71
CA ASN A 155 17.39 -3.09 11.25
C ASN A 155 18.53 -3.87 10.56
N CYS A 156 18.24 -5.08 10.10
CA CYS A 156 19.20 -5.96 9.46
C CYS A 156 18.99 -5.97 7.94
N ILE A 157 20.08 -5.89 7.17
CA ILE A 157 20.03 -6.18 5.73
C ILE A 157 19.71 -7.66 5.50
N ASN A 158 19.15 -7.99 4.35
CA ASN A 158 18.70 -9.33 3.96
C ASN A 158 17.60 -9.93 4.87
N GLU A 159 17.10 -9.17 5.85
CA GLU A 159 15.95 -9.52 6.66
C GLU A 159 14.77 -8.60 6.33
N GLU A 160 13.58 -9.00 6.78
CA GLU A 160 12.38 -8.21 6.59
C GLU A 160 12.29 -7.10 7.64
N VAL A 161 12.21 -5.87 7.16
CA VAL A 161 11.92 -4.69 7.99
C VAL A 161 10.43 -4.38 7.87
N LEU A 162 9.77 -4.26 9.02
CA LEU A 162 8.36 -3.94 9.13
C LEU A 162 8.18 -2.46 9.47
N VAL A 163 7.37 -1.78 8.67
CA VAL A 163 6.93 -0.40 8.88
C VAL A 163 5.44 -0.42 9.20
N THR A 164 5.05 0.26 10.27
CA THR A 164 3.64 0.52 10.58
C THR A 164 3.39 2.01 10.48
N ALA A 165 2.47 2.42 9.62
CA ALA A 165 1.94 3.78 9.58
C ALA A 165 0.65 3.83 10.40
N ALA A 166 0.61 4.72 11.38
CA ALA A 166 -0.56 4.94 12.22
C ALA A 166 -0.84 6.44 12.34
N TYR A 167 -2.05 6.79 12.70
CA TYR A 167 -2.42 8.14 13.10
C TYR A 167 -1.97 8.44 14.54
N THR A 168 -1.89 9.72 14.92
CA THR A 168 -1.59 10.15 16.30
C THR A 168 -2.60 9.64 17.34
N ASN A 169 -3.82 9.31 16.92
CA ASN A 169 -4.85 8.72 17.77
C ASN A 169 -4.70 7.19 17.95
N GLY A 170 -3.69 6.57 17.32
CA GLY A 170 -3.41 5.13 17.42
C GLY A 170 -4.09 4.27 16.36
N ASN A 171 -4.99 4.82 15.53
CA ASN A 171 -5.62 4.06 14.45
C ASN A 171 -4.59 3.73 13.34
N VAL A 172 -4.68 2.53 12.78
CA VAL A 172 -3.80 2.12 11.67
C VAL A 172 -4.13 2.89 10.41
N ASN A 173 -3.12 3.19 9.58
CA ASN A 173 -3.29 4.00 8.38
C ASN A 173 -3.01 3.17 7.11
N ARG A 174 -4.08 2.75 6.43
CA ARG A 174 -4.04 2.04 5.15
C ARG A 174 -3.77 3.00 3.99
N GLY A 175 -3.12 2.48 2.94
CA GLY A 175 -2.99 3.21 1.68
C GLY A 175 -1.91 4.30 1.70
N VAL A 176 -1.06 4.33 2.73
CA VAL A 176 0.04 5.28 2.83
C VAL A 176 1.14 4.86 1.87
N GLN A 177 1.53 5.73 0.95
CA GLN A 177 2.71 5.53 0.11
C GLN A 177 3.96 5.70 0.97
N ILE A 178 4.75 4.64 1.09
CA ILE A 178 6.07 4.65 1.72
C ILE A 178 7.12 4.66 0.60
N ASN A 179 7.97 5.68 0.61
CA ASN A 179 9.18 5.75 -0.21
C ASN A 179 10.39 5.54 0.70
N ILE A 180 11.32 4.69 0.30
CA ILE A 180 12.58 4.46 1.03
C ILE A 180 13.69 5.10 0.20
N LEU A 181 14.39 6.04 0.80
CA LEU A 181 15.41 6.85 0.15
C LEU A 181 16.79 6.56 0.72
N LYS A 182 17.79 6.47 -0.16
CA LYS A 182 19.22 6.53 0.15
C LYS A 182 19.85 7.66 -0.65
N ASP A 183 20.57 8.54 0.02
CA ASP A 183 21.18 9.73 -0.61
C ASP A 183 20.19 10.49 -1.51
N THR A 184 18.95 10.67 -1.02
CA THR A 184 17.82 11.30 -1.72
C THR A 184 17.21 10.54 -2.92
N SER A 185 17.74 9.37 -3.27
CA SER A 185 17.19 8.52 -4.34
C SER A 185 16.26 7.46 -3.78
N ILE A 186 15.08 7.28 -4.38
CA ILE A 186 14.15 6.21 -4.00
C ILE A 186 14.74 4.86 -4.41
N VAL A 187 15.04 4.01 -3.44
CA VAL A 187 15.59 2.65 -3.64
C VAL A 187 14.54 1.55 -3.51
N ALA A 188 13.44 1.83 -2.82
CA ALA A 188 12.29 0.93 -2.69
C ALA A 188 11.04 1.75 -2.36
N SER A 189 9.87 1.24 -2.70
CA SER A 189 8.60 1.87 -2.35
C SER A 189 7.46 0.85 -2.28
N GLY A 190 6.38 1.23 -1.61
CA GLY A 190 5.15 0.45 -1.57
C GLY A 190 4.08 1.14 -0.73
N THR A 191 2.95 0.45 -0.56
CA THR A 191 1.77 1.02 0.09
C THR A 191 1.39 0.18 1.31
N THR A 192 0.98 0.83 2.40
CA THR A 192 0.52 0.11 3.59
C THR A 192 -0.75 -0.69 3.32
N ASN A 193 -0.80 -1.92 3.85
CA ASN A 193 -1.93 -2.83 3.72
C ASN A 193 -3.10 -2.44 4.65
N LEU A 194 -4.12 -3.33 4.75
CA LEU A 194 -5.31 -3.14 5.60
C LEU A 194 -4.96 -2.93 7.09
N ASP A 195 -3.82 -3.43 7.55
CA ASP A 195 -3.36 -3.28 8.94
C ASP A 195 -2.43 -2.06 9.13
N GLY A 196 -2.32 -1.19 8.12
CA GLY A 196 -1.38 -0.07 8.13
C GLY A 196 0.10 -0.47 8.03
N LYS A 197 0.39 -1.69 7.57
CA LYS A 197 1.74 -2.26 7.54
C LYS A 197 2.32 -2.31 6.14
N PHE A 198 3.61 -2.06 6.05
CA PHE A 198 4.42 -2.23 4.84
C PHE A 198 5.70 -2.99 5.22
N ARG A 199 6.11 -3.95 4.39
CA ARG A 199 7.30 -4.80 4.62
C ARG A 199 8.26 -4.64 3.46
N PHE A 200 9.56 -4.57 3.76
CA PHE A 200 10.60 -4.48 2.74
C PHE A 200 11.89 -5.16 3.19
N THR A 201 12.77 -5.46 2.23
CA THR A 201 14.12 -5.98 2.47
C THR A 201 15.11 -5.24 1.60
N LEU A 202 16.25 -4.84 2.17
CA LEU A 202 17.36 -4.23 1.44
C LEU A 202 18.63 -5.04 1.65
N THR A 203 19.53 -5.01 0.67
CA THR A 203 20.77 -5.80 0.66
C THR A 203 22.02 -4.99 0.98
N GLU A 204 21.89 -3.66 1.07
CA GLU A 204 23.02 -2.77 1.29
C GLU A 204 22.90 -2.10 2.66
N PRO A 205 23.97 -2.07 3.47
CA PRO A 205 23.95 -1.37 4.75
C PRO A 205 24.02 0.15 4.54
N GLY A 206 23.65 0.90 5.58
CA GLY A 206 23.74 2.35 5.61
C GLY A 206 22.49 3.04 6.15
N GLU A 207 22.47 4.37 6.03
CA GLU A 207 21.33 5.19 6.45
C GLU A 207 20.29 5.32 5.34
N TYR A 208 19.03 5.15 5.74
CA TYR A 208 17.87 5.27 4.89
C TYR A 208 16.85 6.21 5.52
N THR A 209 16.15 6.97 4.67
CA THR A 209 15.01 7.79 5.07
C THR A 209 13.73 7.18 4.51
N LEU A 210 12.77 6.90 5.37
CA LEU A 210 11.42 6.52 4.99
C LEU A 210 10.59 7.80 4.89
N GLU A 211 9.97 8.05 3.74
CA GLU A 211 9.01 9.12 3.53
C GLU A 211 7.61 8.52 3.36
N ALA A 212 6.67 8.96 4.20
CA ALA A 212 5.26 8.62 4.10
C ALA A 212 4.47 9.76 3.45
N LYS A 213 3.73 9.43 2.40
CA LYS A 213 2.88 10.34 1.64
C LYS A 213 1.46 9.79 1.54
N LYS A 214 0.47 10.59 1.96
CA LYS A 214 -0.96 10.32 1.77
C LYS A 214 -1.67 11.64 1.51
N SER A 215 -2.67 11.65 0.61
CA SER A 215 -3.41 12.88 0.29
C SER A 215 -4.10 13.43 1.54
N GLY A 216 -4.09 14.75 1.72
CA GLY A 216 -4.69 15.39 2.90
C GLY A 216 -3.84 15.34 4.18
N PHE A 217 -2.68 14.67 4.16
CA PHE A 217 -1.78 14.59 5.31
C PHE A 217 -0.45 15.30 5.05
N PRO A 218 0.15 15.95 6.06
CA PRO A 218 1.52 16.40 5.96
C PRO A 218 2.46 15.19 5.75
N ARG A 219 3.56 15.40 5.02
CA ARG A 219 4.58 14.35 4.84
C ARG A 219 5.17 14.00 6.19
N ALA A 220 5.28 12.70 6.48
CA ALA A 220 5.99 12.18 7.64
C ALA A 220 7.28 11.50 7.21
N GLN A 221 8.32 11.57 8.03
CA GLN A 221 9.61 10.96 7.74
C GLN A 221 10.17 10.26 8.97
N ALA A 222 10.90 9.17 8.74
CA ALA A 222 11.66 8.46 9.76
C ALA A 222 12.99 7.99 9.18
N ALA A 223 14.04 7.94 10.00
CA ALA A 223 15.34 7.42 9.59
C ALA A 223 15.55 6.00 10.16
N ILE A 224 16.21 5.15 9.40
CA ILE A 224 16.70 3.84 9.86
C ILE A 224 18.13 3.63 9.39
N ASN A 225 18.97 3.07 10.25
CA ASN A 225 20.31 2.62 9.89
C ASN A 225 20.28 1.08 9.78
N LEU A 226 20.51 0.57 8.57
CA LEU A 226 20.58 -0.87 8.31
C LEU A 226 22.01 -1.37 8.41
N LYS A 227 22.19 -2.48 9.13
CA LYS A 227 23.49 -3.12 9.34
C LYS A 227 23.51 -4.57 8.87
N ASP A 228 24.71 -5.09 8.63
CA ASP A 228 24.90 -6.52 8.44
C ASP A 228 24.91 -7.23 9.79
N CYS A 229 23.82 -7.95 10.08
CA CYS A 229 23.65 -8.69 11.32
C CYS A 229 24.28 -10.08 11.30
N THR A 230 24.85 -10.49 10.16
CA THR A 230 25.57 -11.77 10.03
C THR A 230 27.04 -11.63 10.43
N ILE A 231 27.56 -10.40 10.49
CA ILE A 231 28.92 -10.13 10.94
C ILE A 231 28.89 -10.00 12.47
N PRO A 232 29.59 -10.87 13.23
CA PRO A 232 29.70 -10.68 14.67
C PRO A 232 30.39 -9.34 14.92
N GLU A 233 29.75 -8.45 15.68
CA GLU A 233 30.36 -7.17 16.07
C GLU A 233 31.67 -7.48 16.77
N THR A 234 32.81 -7.20 16.11
CA THR A 234 34.12 -7.42 16.71
C THR A 234 34.18 -6.57 17.97
N PRO A 235 34.49 -7.13 19.15
CA PRO A 235 34.69 -6.34 20.34
C PRO A 235 35.80 -5.34 20.03
N ASN A 236 35.47 -4.04 20.04
CA ASN A 236 36.46 -2.98 20.05
C ASN A 236 37.21 -3.03 21.40
N ASN A 237 38.06 -4.05 21.58
CA ASN A 237 39.12 -3.98 22.57
C ASN A 237 40.18 -3.04 22.00
N GLY A 238 39.97 -1.74 22.21
CA GLY A 238 41.02 -0.73 22.19
C GLY A 238 42.01 -0.97 23.32
N ALA A 239 42.68 -2.13 23.31
CA ALA A 239 43.85 -2.37 24.13
C ALA A 239 45.01 -1.64 23.46
N ASP A 240 45.33 -0.47 24.01
CA ASP A 240 46.60 0.24 23.81
C ASP A 240 47.78 -0.75 24.01
N PRO A 241 48.70 -0.90 23.04
CA PRO A 241 49.87 -1.77 23.19
C PRO A 241 50.86 -1.33 24.29
N ASN A 242 50.66 -0.17 24.93
CA ASN A 242 51.61 0.43 25.88
C ASN A 242 51.15 0.49 27.34
N ALA A 243 50.06 -0.16 27.74
CA ALA A 243 49.71 -0.24 29.15
C ALA A 243 50.70 -1.15 29.92
N PRO A 244 51.38 -0.67 30.99
CA PRO A 244 52.35 -1.47 31.73
C PRO A 244 51.67 -2.64 32.44
N VAL A 245 52.20 -3.83 32.20
CA VAL A 245 51.83 -5.08 32.86
C VAL A 245 52.10 -4.97 34.36
N THR A 246 51.05 -4.92 35.17
CA THR A 246 51.11 -5.33 36.58
C THR A 246 50.50 -6.72 36.71
N THR A 247 51.40 -7.68 36.92
CA THR A 247 51.13 -9.03 37.37
C THR A 247 50.46 -9.01 38.73
N ASP A 248 49.30 -9.66 38.86
CA ASP A 248 49.02 -10.52 40.01
C ASP A 248 48.09 -11.67 39.61
N THR A 249 48.56 -12.86 39.97
CA THR A 249 48.08 -14.23 39.70
C THR A 249 47.46 -14.77 41.01
N PRO A 250 46.80 -15.95 41.10
CA PRO A 250 45.67 -16.52 40.37
C PRO A 250 44.50 -16.89 41.32
N SER A 251 43.33 -17.26 40.79
CA SER A 251 42.53 -18.36 41.37
C SER A 251 41.70 -19.05 40.29
N ASN A 252 41.83 -20.38 40.28
CA ASN A 252 41.36 -21.37 39.32
C ASN A 252 39.86 -21.72 39.56
N PRO A 253 39.21 -22.68 38.86
CA PRO A 253 37.92 -22.50 38.21
C PRO A 253 36.80 -23.28 38.94
N THR A 254 35.54 -23.15 38.54
CA THR A 254 34.57 -24.24 38.73
C THR A 254 33.51 -24.21 37.65
N THR A 255 33.51 -25.29 36.87
CA THR A 255 32.52 -25.75 35.91
C THR A 255 31.25 -26.21 36.61
N THR A 256 30.06 -25.98 36.05
CA THR A 256 28.93 -26.90 36.23
C THR A 256 28.04 -26.92 34.99
N SER A 257 28.00 -28.09 34.35
CA SER A 257 26.97 -28.53 33.41
C SER A 257 25.77 -29.11 34.16
N THR A 258 24.56 -28.94 33.62
CA THR A 258 23.49 -29.96 33.75
C THR A 258 22.52 -29.80 32.56
N THR A 259 22.65 -30.58 31.49
CA THR A 259 21.99 -31.88 31.14
C THR A 259 20.48 -31.84 30.89
N ASN A 260 20.13 -32.37 29.70
CA ASN A 260 18.81 -32.61 29.12
C ASN A 260 17.92 -33.58 29.93
N THR A 261 16.61 -33.52 29.69
CA THR A 261 15.73 -34.70 29.68
C THR A 261 14.67 -34.55 28.58
N THR A 262 14.49 -35.64 27.83
CA THR A 262 13.62 -35.86 26.67
C THR A 262 12.46 -36.80 27.06
N GLU A 263 11.48 -36.95 26.15
CA GLU A 263 10.31 -37.85 26.07
C GLU A 263 8.98 -37.22 26.54
N ASP A 264 7.85 -37.34 25.84
CA ASP A 264 7.42 -38.35 24.87
C ASP A 264 6.36 -37.79 23.90
N THR A 265 6.35 -38.39 22.71
CA THR A 265 5.48 -38.30 21.55
C THR A 265 4.02 -38.73 21.75
N THR A 266 3.07 -38.09 21.05
CA THR A 266 2.11 -38.71 20.11
C THR A 266 1.05 -37.71 19.61
N GLY A 267 0.69 -37.77 18.31
CA GLY A 267 -0.67 -37.43 17.88
C GLY A 267 -0.86 -36.48 16.68
N THR A 268 -0.70 -37.03 15.48
CA THR A 268 -1.63 -36.86 14.34
C THR A 268 -1.74 -35.49 13.65
N ALA A 269 -1.06 -35.38 12.50
CA ALA A 269 -1.43 -34.47 11.41
C ALA A 269 -2.69 -34.95 10.67
N PRO A 270 -3.47 -34.03 10.09
CA PRO A 270 -4.18 -34.33 8.85
C PRO A 270 -3.63 -33.52 7.69
N ASN A 271 -3.17 -34.28 6.71
CA ASN A 271 -2.99 -33.92 5.32
C ASN A 271 -4.35 -33.57 4.69
N THR A 272 -4.46 -32.41 4.02
CA THR A 272 -5.51 -32.18 3.02
C THR A 272 -4.94 -31.47 1.80
N THR A 273 -4.42 -32.29 0.89
CA THR A 273 -4.52 -32.05 -0.55
C THR A 273 -5.96 -31.76 -0.95
N ASN A 274 -6.20 -30.63 -1.62
CA ASN A 274 -7.29 -30.49 -2.58
C ASN A 274 -6.79 -29.70 -3.79
N LEU A 275 -6.75 -30.40 -4.93
CA LEU A 275 -6.55 -29.87 -6.27
C LEU A 275 -7.89 -29.32 -6.80
N ILE A 276 -7.78 -28.17 -7.45
CA ILE A 276 -8.48 -27.74 -8.68
C ILE A 276 -10.02 -27.71 -8.66
N THR A 277 -10.60 -26.50 -8.80
CA THR A 277 -11.36 -26.11 -10.02
C THR A 277 -11.85 -24.65 -9.94
N GLY A 278 -11.49 -23.88 -10.96
CA GLY A 278 -12.34 -22.88 -11.62
C GLY A 278 -12.58 -21.54 -10.91
N PHE A 279 -12.03 -20.46 -11.46
CA PHE A 279 -12.84 -19.35 -12.00
C PHE A 279 -11.93 -18.43 -12.84
N LEU A 280 -12.00 -18.60 -14.17
CA LEU A 280 -11.41 -17.68 -15.13
C LEU A 280 -12.38 -16.52 -15.30
N GLY A 281 -12.07 -15.39 -14.66
CA GLY A 281 -12.70 -14.10 -14.96
C GLY A 281 -12.20 -13.60 -16.31
N LEU A 282 -13.00 -13.86 -17.35
CA LEU A 282 -12.88 -13.24 -18.66
C LEU A 282 -13.23 -11.76 -18.55
N GLY A 283 -12.21 -10.91 -18.40
CA GLY A 283 -12.33 -9.45 -18.52
C GLY A 283 -11.38 -8.92 -19.59
N GLY A 284 -11.91 -8.57 -20.77
CA GLY A 284 -11.28 -7.59 -21.67
C GLY A 284 -10.15 -8.06 -22.59
N THR A 285 -10.39 -8.98 -23.53
CA THR A 285 -9.49 -9.18 -24.71
C THR A 285 -10.25 -9.37 -26.02
N VAL A 286 -11.30 -8.59 -26.27
CA VAL A 286 -11.93 -8.54 -27.61
C VAL A 286 -11.12 -7.74 -28.64
N GLY A 287 -10.11 -6.98 -28.22
CA GLY A 287 -9.22 -6.24 -29.14
C GLY A 287 -8.16 -7.09 -29.86
N ASN A 288 -7.78 -8.25 -29.31
CA ASN A 288 -6.61 -9.01 -29.80
C ASN A 288 -6.97 -10.20 -30.72
N ALA A 289 -8.18 -10.76 -30.61
CA ALA A 289 -8.59 -11.90 -31.44
C ALA A 289 -8.77 -11.52 -32.92
N LEU A 290 -9.28 -10.32 -33.20
CA LEU A 290 -9.47 -9.81 -34.57
C LEU A 290 -8.14 -9.56 -35.30
N LEU A 291 -7.12 -9.14 -34.54
CA LEU A 291 -5.78 -8.89 -35.05
C LEU A 291 -5.06 -10.19 -35.44
N ILE A 292 -5.20 -11.25 -34.65
CA ILE A 292 -4.64 -12.57 -34.95
C ILE A 292 -5.29 -13.17 -36.21
N ILE A 293 -6.61 -13.01 -36.38
CA ILE A 293 -7.33 -13.51 -37.56
C ILE A 293 -6.84 -12.79 -38.83
N LEU A 294 -6.65 -11.47 -38.79
CA LEU A 294 -6.12 -10.72 -39.94
C LEU A 294 -4.66 -11.08 -40.26
N LEU A 295 -3.86 -11.38 -39.25
CA LEU A 295 -2.46 -11.78 -39.41
C LEU A 295 -2.35 -13.16 -40.09
N ILE A 296 -3.22 -14.12 -39.72
CA ILE A 296 -3.28 -15.45 -40.35
C ILE A 296 -3.73 -15.33 -41.82
N ILE A 297 -4.74 -14.51 -42.11
CA ILE A 297 -5.21 -14.28 -43.50
C ILE A 297 -4.12 -13.62 -44.36
N GLY A 298 -3.42 -12.63 -43.81
CA GLY A 298 -2.33 -11.94 -44.50
C GLY A 298 -1.15 -12.85 -44.85
N ILE A 299 -0.70 -13.68 -43.90
CA ILE A 299 0.37 -14.66 -44.15
C ILE A 299 -0.07 -15.72 -45.17
N GLY A 300 -1.32 -16.18 -45.10
CA GLY A 300 -1.88 -17.15 -46.05
C GLY A 300 -1.86 -16.67 -47.51
N ALA A 301 -2.24 -15.41 -47.75
CA ALA A 301 -2.22 -14.83 -49.09
C ALA A 301 -0.80 -14.72 -49.67
N ILE A 302 0.19 -14.37 -48.84
CA ILE A 302 1.60 -14.29 -49.24
C ILE A 302 2.16 -15.68 -49.58
N TYR A 303 1.81 -16.70 -48.79
CA TYR A 303 2.24 -18.08 -49.04
C TYR A 303 1.70 -18.64 -50.36
N ILE A 304 0.42 -18.37 -50.67
CA ILE A 304 -0.22 -18.80 -51.92
C ILE A 304 0.42 -18.09 -53.14
N GLY A 305 0.73 -16.81 -53.01
CA GLY A 305 1.44 -16.05 -54.05
C GLY A 305 2.84 -16.62 -54.33
N TRP A 306 3.58 -17.00 -53.29
CA TRP A 306 4.91 -17.60 -53.42
C TRP A 306 4.89 -18.97 -54.09
N GLN A 307 3.89 -19.80 -53.80
CA GLN A 307 3.72 -21.12 -54.45
C GLN A 307 3.40 -20.99 -55.94
N ARG A 308 2.62 -19.97 -56.35
CA ARG A 308 2.31 -19.72 -57.77
C ARG A 308 3.51 -19.22 -58.58
N SER A 309 4.44 -18.49 -57.98
CA SER A 309 5.64 -17.99 -58.65
C SER A 309 6.71 -19.07 -58.92
N LYS A 310 6.56 -20.27 -58.38
CA LYS A 310 7.50 -21.40 -58.54
C LYS A 310 7.09 -22.40 -59.62
N LYS A 311 5.93 -22.22 -60.25
CA LYS A 311 5.52 -22.92 -61.48
C LYS A 311 5.75 -22.00 -62.66
#